data_AF-A0A9D1FTV1-F1
#
_entry.id   AF-A0A9D1FTV1-F1
#
_cell.length_a   1.000
_cell.length_b   1.000
_cell.length_c   1.000
_cell.angle_alpha   90.00
_cell.angle_beta   90.00
_cell.angle_gamma   90.00
#
_symmetry.space_group_name_H-M   'P 1'
#
loop_
_entity.id
_entity.type
_entity.pdbx_description
1 polymer ?
#
loop_
_entity_poly.entity_id
_entity_poly.type
_entity_poly.pdbx_seq_one_letter_code
_entity_poly.pdbx_strand_id
1 'polypeptide(L)'
;MLSLNDITNVSFRKAGFSGYRPEDVDAFIDQVRDTVEELTQKSLAQREEMERIEEEKRQMQKKIELLAGKIEDYRSEEDEIKNALVSAQKLGDASIREARHKAEIILKDANLKAEHIVAGAEEQIQQQKQQMADLKKQVAEFRAQLLEMYRRHLTLIDALPGEKKEEPAPQSAPSIPEPAVDAPEEEQVELEPAFFEQRPTPVPEEVQEPTLEFQANVSNFDEF
;
A
#
# COMPACT_ATOMS: atom_id res chain seq x y z
N MET A 1 -47.59 -52.34 51.79
CA MET A 1 -46.33 -53.03 52.12
C MET A 1 -46.26 -53.32 53.60
N LEU A 2 -46.03 -54.58 53.98
CA LEU A 2 -45.54 -54.92 55.32
C LEU A 2 -44.12 -54.39 55.51
N SER A 3 -43.85 -53.83 56.67
CA SER A 3 -42.47 -53.59 57.11
C SER A 3 -41.89 -54.84 57.76
N LEU A 4 -40.57 -54.88 57.91
CA LEU A 4 -39.89 -55.94 58.66
C LEU A 4 -40.45 -56.07 60.09
N ASN A 5 -40.80 -54.94 60.72
CA ASN A 5 -41.38 -54.91 62.06
C ASN A 5 -42.79 -55.51 62.12
N ASP A 6 -43.59 -55.34 61.06
CA ASP A 6 -44.92 -55.92 60.96
C ASP A 6 -44.85 -57.44 60.80
N ILE A 7 -43.83 -57.94 60.10
CA ILE A 7 -43.59 -59.38 59.93
C ILE A 7 -43.10 -60.01 61.24
N THR A 8 -42.22 -59.34 61.98
CA THR A 8 -41.65 -59.88 63.23
C THR A 8 -42.65 -59.94 64.39
N ASN A 9 -43.65 -59.06 64.40
CA ASN A 9 -44.59 -58.92 65.52
C ASN A 9 -46.01 -59.43 65.20
N VAL A 10 -46.18 -60.17 64.10
CA VAL A 10 -47.49 -60.71 63.72
C VAL A 10 -47.97 -61.74 64.74
N SER A 11 -49.27 -61.69 65.09
CA SER A 11 -49.92 -62.68 65.96
C SER A 11 -51.23 -63.15 65.35
N PHE A 12 -51.47 -64.46 65.32
CA PHE A 12 -52.67 -65.05 64.72
C PHE A 12 -53.67 -65.49 65.79
N ARG A 13 -54.97 -65.43 65.46
CA ARG A 13 -56.04 -65.88 66.37
C ARG A 13 -56.00 -67.41 66.50
N LYS A 14 -56.29 -67.94 67.70
CA LYS A 14 -56.32 -69.39 67.97
C LYS A 14 -57.60 -70.03 67.41
N ALA A 15 -57.46 -71.20 66.78
CA ALA A 15 -58.59 -72.02 66.35
C ALA A 15 -59.02 -72.94 67.49
N GLY A 16 -60.17 -72.63 68.13
CA GLY A 16 -60.90 -73.49 69.07
C GLY A 16 -60.06 -74.39 69.99
N PHE A 17 -59.80 -75.63 69.54
CA PHE A 17 -59.17 -76.69 70.33
C PHE A 17 -57.63 -76.73 70.24
N SER A 18 -57.02 -76.26 69.14
CA SER A 18 -55.56 -76.15 68.98
C SER A 18 -55.19 -75.43 67.67
N GLY A 19 -54.05 -74.75 67.66
CA GLY A 19 -53.49 -74.11 66.46
C GLY A 19 -53.97 -72.68 66.18
N TYR A 20 -53.47 -72.12 65.09
CA TYR A 20 -53.88 -70.82 64.57
C TYR A 20 -54.97 -70.98 63.51
N ARG A 21 -55.78 -69.94 63.31
CA ARG A 21 -56.80 -69.92 62.26
C ARG A 21 -56.13 -69.89 60.88
N PRO A 22 -56.40 -70.87 60.01
CA PRO A 22 -55.75 -70.94 58.70
C PRO A 22 -56.06 -69.71 57.86
N GLU A 23 -57.26 -69.14 57.95
CA GLU A 23 -57.65 -67.97 57.15
C GLU A 23 -56.84 -66.71 57.48
N ASP A 24 -56.48 -66.52 58.75
CA ASP A 24 -55.68 -65.36 59.20
C ASP A 24 -54.20 -65.53 58.80
N VAL A 25 -53.71 -66.77 58.70
CA VAL A 25 -52.35 -67.10 58.25
C VAL A 25 -52.24 -66.96 56.73
N ASP A 26 -53.21 -67.50 55.99
CA ASP A 26 -53.25 -67.43 54.53
C ASP A 26 -53.33 -65.97 54.05
N ALA A 27 -54.19 -65.15 54.68
CA ALA A 27 -54.29 -63.72 54.37
C ALA A 27 -52.97 -62.96 54.62
N PHE A 28 -52.23 -63.31 55.67
CA PHE A 28 -50.92 -62.72 55.94
C PHE A 28 -49.86 -63.19 54.94
N ILE A 29 -49.87 -64.47 54.55
CA ILE A 29 -48.99 -65.02 53.52
C ILE A 29 -49.23 -64.31 52.18
N ASP A 30 -50.49 -64.10 51.79
CA ASP A 30 -50.84 -63.31 50.60
C ASP A 30 -50.28 -61.89 50.70
N GLN A 31 -50.43 -61.21 51.84
CA GLN A 31 -49.91 -59.86 52.04
C GLN A 31 -48.37 -59.80 52.01
N VAL A 32 -47.68 -60.82 52.54
CA VAL A 32 -46.21 -60.97 52.46
C VAL A 32 -45.79 -61.20 51.01
N ARG A 33 -46.47 -62.09 50.27
CA ARG A 33 -46.21 -62.34 48.85
C ARG A 33 -46.35 -61.04 48.06
N ASP A 34 -47.46 -60.33 48.19
CA ASP A 34 -47.72 -59.09 47.47
C ASP A 34 -46.68 -58.02 47.82
N THR A 35 -46.23 -57.94 49.08
CA THR A 35 -45.16 -57.01 49.50
C THR A 35 -43.81 -57.38 48.89
N VAL A 36 -43.47 -58.67 48.82
CA VAL A 36 -42.23 -59.16 48.20
C VAL A 36 -42.27 -58.93 46.68
N GLU A 37 -43.39 -59.17 46.03
CA GLU A 37 -43.60 -58.86 44.61
C GLU A 37 -43.43 -57.36 44.34
N GLU A 38 -44.08 -56.49 45.13
CA GLU A 38 -43.94 -55.04 44.99
C GLU A 38 -42.50 -54.56 45.24
N LEU A 39 -41.80 -55.14 46.22
CA LEU A 39 -40.40 -54.79 46.53
C LEU A 39 -39.43 -55.27 45.45
N THR A 40 -39.65 -56.48 44.91
CA THR A 40 -38.84 -56.98 43.79
C THR A 40 -39.05 -56.12 42.54
N GLN A 41 -40.30 -55.74 42.23
CA GLN A 41 -40.62 -54.83 41.13
C GLN A 41 -39.98 -53.44 41.31
N LYS A 42 -40.06 -52.84 42.51
CA LYS A 42 -39.40 -51.57 42.81
C LYS A 42 -37.88 -51.66 42.68
N SER A 43 -37.27 -52.75 43.15
CA SER A 43 -35.82 -52.94 43.05
C SER A 43 -35.36 -53.06 41.59
N LEU A 44 -36.18 -53.67 40.72
CA LEU A 44 -35.91 -53.78 39.30
C LEU A 44 -36.04 -52.43 38.60
N ALA A 45 -37.13 -51.69 38.88
CA ALA A 45 -37.30 -50.33 38.35
C ALA A 45 -36.18 -49.37 38.79
N GLN A 46 -35.74 -49.45 40.04
CA GLN A 46 -34.61 -48.65 40.54
C GLN A 46 -33.29 -49.00 39.85
N ARG A 47 -33.05 -50.28 39.54
CA ARG A 47 -31.85 -50.68 38.78
C ARG A 47 -31.89 -50.12 37.37
N GLU A 48 -33.02 -50.21 36.68
CA GLU A 48 -33.19 -49.64 35.34
C GLU A 48 -32.99 -48.11 35.34
N GLU A 49 -33.49 -47.41 36.36
CA GLU A 49 -33.27 -45.97 36.50
C GLU A 49 -31.80 -45.63 36.79
N MET A 50 -31.13 -46.42 37.63
CA MET A 50 -29.70 -46.26 37.92
C MET A 50 -28.85 -46.45 36.67
N GLU A 51 -29.14 -47.47 35.86
CA GLU A 51 -28.45 -47.71 34.58
C GLU A 51 -28.64 -46.53 33.61
N ARG A 52 -29.85 -45.95 33.53
CA ARG A 52 -30.10 -44.76 32.70
C ARG A 52 -29.30 -43.55 33.16
N ILE A 53 -29.29 -43.27 34.47
CA ILE A 53 -28.54 -42.15 35.05
C ILE A 53 -27.03 -42.33 34.82
N GLU A 54 -26.51 -43.55 34.94
CA GLU A 54 -25.10 -43.85 34.68
C GLU A 54 -24.72 -43.61 33.22
N GLU A 55 -25.58 -44.01 32.28
CA GLU A 55 -25.37 -43.76 30.86
C GLU A 55 -25.42 -42.26 30.52
N GLU A 56 -26.37 -41.50 31.07
CA GLU A 56 -26.42 -40.04 30.92
C GLU A 56 -25.19 -39.36 31.52
N LYS A 57 -24.75 -39.79 32.70
CA LYS A 57 -23.52 -39.30 33.34
C LYS A 57 -22.31 -39.55 32.46
N ARG A 58 -22.19 -40.75 31.87
CA ARG A 58 -21.10 -41.11 30.94
C ARG A 58 -21.12 -40.22 29.70
N GLN A 59 -22.29 -39.98 29.12
CA GLN A 59 -22.44 -39.09 27.96
C GLN A 59 -22.06 -37.64 28.30
N MET A 60 -22.48 -37.14 29.45
CA MET A 60 -22.13 -35.79 29.92
C MET A 60 -20.63 -35.65 30.19
N GLN A 61 -19.99 -36.65 30.81
CA GLN A 61 -18.54 -36.66 31.01
C GLN A 61 -17.79 -36.61 29.69
N LYS A 62 -18.19 -37.42 28.70
CA LYS A 62 -17.60 -37.39 27.35
C LYS A 62 -17.77 -36.01 26.69
N LYS A 63 -18.92 -35.37 26.88
CA LYS A 63 -19.17 -34.02 26.34
C LYS A 63 -18.26 -32.98 27.00
N ILE A 64 -18.04 -33.08 28.31
CA ILE A 64 -17.10 -32.21 29.04
C ILE A 64 -15.67 -32.38 28.50
N GLU A 65 -15.22 -33.61 28.32
CA GLU A 65 -13.88 -33.90 27.77
C GLU A 65 -13.71 -33.32 26.36
N LEU A 66 -14.69 -33.51 25.48
CA LEU A 66 -14.67 -32.95 24.13
C LEU A 66 -14.65 -31.42 24.13
N LEU A 67 -15.46 -30.79 24.98
CA LEU A 67 -15.49 -29.34 25.10
C LEU A 67 -14.19 -28.79 25.69
N ALA A 68 -13.60 -29.47 26.67
CA ALA A 68 -12.29 -29.10 27.23
C ALA A 68 -11.19 -29.19 26.17
N GLY A 69 -11.18 -30.24 25.34
CA GLY A 69 -10.26 -30.35 24.20
C GLY A 69 -10.39 -29.19 23.22
N LYS A 70 -11.62 -28.87 22.80
CA LYS A 70 -11.86 -27.73 21.91
C LYS A 70 -11.40 -26.38 22.48
N ILE A 71 -11.52 -26.19 23.80
CA ILE A 71 -11.02 -24.96 24.45
C ILE A 71 -9.51 -24.87 24.33
N GLU A 72 -8.81 -25.99 24.47
CA GLU A 72 -7.35 -26.02 24.31
C GLU A 72 -6.93 -25.76 22.86
N ASP A 73 -7.64 -26.36 21.89
CA ASP A 73 -7.42 -26.10 20.46
C ASP A 73 -7.59 -24.61 20.14
N TYR A 74 -8.68 -23.98 20.60
CA TYR A 74 -8.91 -22.55 20.40
C TYR A 74 -7.85 -21.66 21.08
N ARG A 75 -7.30 -22.08 22.22
CA ARG A 75 -6.20 -21.36 22.88
C ARG A 75 -4.92 -21.44 22.05
N SER A 76 -4.60 -22.62 21.53
CA SER A 76 -3.45 -22.81 20.64
C SER A 76 -3.59 -21.96 19.38
N GLU A 77 -4.76 -21.99 18.72
CA GLU A 77 -5.05 -21.16 17.56
C GLU A 77 -4.95 -19.66 17.88
N GLU A 78 -5.45 -19.22 19.04
CA GLU A 78 -5.35 -17.83 19.47
C GLU A 78 -3.88 -17.38 19.61
N ASP A 79 -3.02 -18.24 20.16
CA ASP A 79 -1.60 -17.95 20.31
C ASP A 79 -0.86 -17.93 18.95
N GLU A 80 -1.23 -18.82 18.02
CA GLU A 80 -0.73 -18.76 16.64
C GLU A 80 -1.13 -17.46 15.94
N ILE A 81 -2.39 -17.04 16.07
CA ILE A 81 -2.89 -15.78 15.51
C ILE A 81 -2.14 -14.58 16.11
N LYS A 82 -1.93 -14.56 17.44
CA LYS A 82 -1.15 -13.51 18.10
C LYS A 82 0.28 -13.47 17.56
N ASN A 83 0.93 -14.61 17.39
CA ASN A 83 2.29 -14.69 16.85
C ASN A 83 2.36 -14.21 15.40
N ALA A 84 1.38 -14.60 14.57
CA ALA A 84 1.25 -14.13 13.20
C ALA A 84 1.04 -12.61 13.14
N LEU A 85 0.19 -12.05 14.01
CA LEU A 85 -0.07 -10.61 14.09
C LEU A 85 1.19 -9.82 14.47
N VAL A 86 1.95 -10.28 15.47
CA VAL A 86 3.21 -9.66 15.87
C VAL A 86 4.23 -9.72 14.73
N SER A 87 4.29 -10.84 14.00
CA SER A 87 5.18 -11.00 12.85
C SER A 87 4.80 -10.08 11.69
N ALA A 88 3.50 -9.97 11.39
CA ALA A 88 2.97 -9.04 10.40
C ALA A 88 3.26 -7.57 10.76
N GLN A 89 3.08 -7.19 12.03
CA GLN A 89 3.43 -5.85 12.51
C GLN A 89 4.91 -5.56 12.33
N LYS A 90 5.80 -6.48 12.75
CA LYS A 90 7.26 -6.33 12.56
C LYS A 90 7.64 -6.20 11.09
N LEU A 91 7.02 -6.99 10.21
CA LEU A 91 7.22 -6.92 8.78
C LEU A 91 6.75 -5.57 8.21
N GLY A 92 5.59 -5.09 8.66
CA GLY A 92 5.08 -3.76 8.31
C GLY A 92 6.03 -2.64 8.73
N ASP A 93 6.49 -2.66 9.98
CA ASP A 93 7.44 -1.68 10.52
C ASP A 93 8.79 -1.71 9.77
N ALA A 94 9.28 -2.91 9.44
CA ALA A 94 10.49 -3.09 8.64
C ALA A 94 10.31 -2.53 7.22
N SER A 95 9.19 -2.83 6.56
CA SER A 95 8.87 -2.32 5.23
C SER A 95 8.76 -0.79 5.20
N ILE A 96 8.09 -0.19 6.19
CA ILE A 96 8.00 1.28 6.32
C ILE A 96 9.38 1.89 6.54
N ARG A 97 10.22 1.28 7.38
CA ARG A 97 11.58 1.75 7.63
C ARG A 97 12.43 1.69 6.37
N GLU A 98 12.37 0.58 5.63
CA GLU A 98 13.09 0.40 4.38
C GLU A 98 12.63 1.41 3.32
N ALA A 99 11.33 1.59 3.16
CA ALA A 99 10.76 2.57 2.22
C ALA A 99 11.20 4.01 2.56
N ARG A 100 11.18 4.38 3.84
CA ARG A 100 11.69 5.70 4.29
C ARG A 100 13.18 5.87 4.02
N HIS A 101 13.98 4.84 4.27
CA HIS A 101 15.41 4.87 4.01
C HIS A 101 15.70 5.01 2.50
N LYS A 102 15.01 4.26 1.65
CA LYS A 102 15.10 4.38 0.19
C LYS A 102 14.69 5.78 -0.28
N ALA A 103 13.60 6.33 0.25
CA ALA A 103 13.17 7.68 -0.06
C ALA A 103 14.23 8.73 0.34
N GLU A 104 14.84 8.60 1.52
CA GLU A 104 15.91 9.50 1.96
C GLU A 104 17.14 9.44 1.03
N ILE A 105 17.53 8.23 0.59
CA ILE A 105 18.62 8.06 -0.38
C ILE A 105 18.29 8.75 -1.70
N ILE A 106 17.08 8.53 -2.23
CA ILE A 106 16.63 9.14 -3.49
C ILE A 106 16.64 10.67 -3.38
N LEU A 107 16.14 11.22 -2.27
CA LEU A 107 16.14 12.66 -2.05
C LEU A 107 17.57 13.22 -1.96
N LYS A 108 18.48 12.55 -1.26
CA LYS A 108 19.88 12.97 -1.18
C LYS A 108 20.57 12.93 -2.54
N ASP A 109 20.39 11.86 -3.30
CA ASP A 109 20.94 11.73 -4.65
C ASP A 109 20.38 12.78 -5.61
N ALA A 110 19.06 13.05 -5.55
CA ALA A 110 18.42 14.09 -6.34
C ALA A 110 18.96 15.49 -5.98
N ASN A 111 19.13 15.80 -4.69
CA ASN A 111 19.69 17.06 -4.24
C ASN A 111 21.15 17.23 -4.68
N LEU A 112 21.99 16.20 -4.53
CA LEU A 112 23.39 16.25 -4.99
C LEU A 112 23.49 16.46 -6.50
N LYS A 113 22.63 15.80 -7.29
CA LYS A 113 22.56 16.00 -8.75
C LYS A 113 22.11 17.42 -9.09
N ALA A 114 21.11 17.94 -8.39
CA ALA A 114 20.64 19.31 -8.59
C ALA A 114 21.74 20.33 -8.26
N GLU A 115 22.42 20.18 -7.12
CA GLU A 115 23.56 21.01 -6.73
C GLU A 115 24.69 20.96 -7.78
N HIS A 116 25.01 19.77 -8.29
CA HIS A 116 26.01 19.62 -9.35
C HIS A 116 25.60 20.32 -10.66
N ILE A 117 24.32 20.22 -11.05
CA ILE A 117 23.81 20.92 -12.25
C ILE A 117 23.90 22.43 -12.07
N VAL A 118 23.49 22.96 -10.91
CA VAL A 118 23.57 24.40 -10.62
C VAL A 118 25.01 24.87 -10.64
N ALA A 119 25.92 24.17 -9.95
CA ALA A 119 27.34 24.52 -9.93
C ALA A 119 27.95 24.51 -11.34
N GLY A 120 27.64 23.50 -12.16
CA GLY A 120 28.10 23.43 -13.54
C GLY A 120 27.54 24.57 -14.43
N ALA A 121 26.27 24.93 -14.24
CA ALA A 121 25.67 26.07 -14.95
C ALA A 121 26.30 27.40 -14.53
N GLU A 122 26.56 27.60 -13.24
CA GLU A 122 27.26 28.79 -12.74
C GLU A 122 28.67 28.91 -13.32
N GLU A 123 29.42 27.79 -13.39
CA GLU A 123 30.75 27.77 -13.99
C GLU A 123 30.69 28.16 -15.48
N GLN A 124 29.76 27.59 -16.25
CA GLN A 124 29.56 27.94 -17.66
C GLN A 124 29.21 29.42 -17.84
N ILE A 125 28.35 29.98 -16.98
CA ILE A 125 27.99 31.40 -17.00
C ILE A 125 29.24 32.26 -16.76
N GLN A 126 30.10 31.88 -15.81
CA GLN A 126 31.34 32.61 -15.55
C GLN A 126 32.30 32.55 -16.74
N GLN A 127 32.48 31.36 -17.34
CA GLN A 127 33.31 31.20 -18.54
C GLN A 127 32.79 32.05 -19.71
N GLN A 128 31.47 32.04 -19.98
CA GLN A 128 30.87 32.85 -21.03
C GLN A 128 31.00 34.35 -20.76
N LYS A 129 30.86 34.80 -19.51
CA LYS A 129 31.10 36.21 -19.12
C LYS A 129 32.55 36.61 -19.37
N GLN A 130 33.51 35.75 -19.05
CA GLN A 130 34.92 35.98 -19.30
C GLN A 130 35.19 36.13 -20.81
N GLN A 131 34.70 35.18 -21.62
CA GLN A 131 34.83 35.21 -23.08
C GLN A 131 34.18 36.46 -23.69
N MET A 132 33.00 36.85 -23.21
CA MET A 132 32.32 38.07 -23.64
C MET A 132 33.14 39.32 -23.32
N ALA A 133 33.77 39.38 -22.14
CA ALA A 133 34.63 40.49 -21.76
C ALA A 133 35.89 40.57 -22.66
N ASP A 134 36.51 39.43 -22.93
CA ASP A 134 37.68 39.33 -23.82
C ASP A 134 37.34 39.73 -25.26
N LEU A 135 36.20 39.26 -25.78
CA LEU A 135 35.72 39.63 -27.12
C LEU A 135 35.44 41.13 -27.21
N LYS A 136 34.77 41.72 -26.21
CA LYS A 136 34.56 43.18 -26.17
C LYS A 136 35.87 43.96 -26.18
N LYS A 137 36.89 43.47 -25.46
CA LYS A 137 38.23 44.06 -25.47
C LYS A 137 38.87 43.96 -26.86
N GLN A 138 38.82 42.79 -27.51
CA GLN A 138 39.34 42.61 -28.86
C GLN A 138 38.64 43.50 -29.90
N VAL A 139 37.32 43.65 -29.80
CA VAL A 139 36.54 44.55 -30.68
C VAL A 139 36.94 46.00 -30.46
N ALA A 140 37.13 46.42 -29.21
CA ALA A 140 37.60 47.78 -28.89
C ALA A 140 39.02 48.04 -29.43
N GLU A 141 39.91 47.05 -29.31
CA GLU A 141 41.29 47.13 -29.81
C GLU A 141 41.32 47.16 -31.35
N PHE A 142 40.55 46.31 -32.02
CA PHE A 142 40.39 46.31 -33.47
C PHE A 142 39.85 47.66 -33.97
N ARG A 143 38.83 48.21 -33.31
CA ARG A 143 38.28 49.54 -33.64
C ARG A 143 39.36 50.62 -33.52
N ALA A 144 40.17 50.58 -32.45
CA ALA A 144 41.25 51.53 -32.26
C ALA A 144 42.33 51.40 -33.36
N GLN A 145 42.74 50.18 -33.69
CA GLN A 145 43.70 49.90 -34.77
C GLN A 145 43.19 50.38 -36.14
N LEU A 146 41.90 50.14 -36.44
CA LEU A 146 41.30 50.56 -37.70
C LEU A 146 41.23 52.09 -37.81
N LEU A 147 40.81 52.77 -36.74
CA LEU A 147 40.82 54.24 -36.68
C LEU A 147 42.24 54.80 -36.87
N GLU A 148 43.23 54.17 -36.27
CA GLU A 148 44.63 54.58 -36.41
C GLU A 148 45.14 54.38 -37.85
N MET A 149 44.80 53.27 -38.49
CA MET A 149 45.11 53.04 -39.91
C MET A 149 44.49 54.11 -40.80
N TYR A 150 43.21 54.45 -40.59
CA TYR A 150 42.54 55.51 -41.35
C TYR A 150 43.18 56.88 -41.13
N ARG A 151 43.54 57.24 -39.90
CA ARG A 151 44.27 58.49 -39.63
C ARG A 151 45.59 58.54 -40.40
N ARG A 152 46.34 57.43 -40.39
CA ARG A 152 47.60 57.32 -41.13
C ARG A 152 47.39 57.51 -42.63
N HIS A 153 46.34 56.90 -43.21
CA HIS A 153 46.01 57.10 -44.62
C HIS A 153 45.61 58.53 -44.95
N LEU A 154 44.78 59.17 -44.12
CA LEU A 154 44.42 60.58 -44.30
C LEU A 154 45.65 61.49 -44.26
N THR A 155 46.55 61.30 -43.29
CA THR A 155 47.80 62.07 -43.24
C THR A 155 48.70 61.87 -44.46
N LEU A 156 48.71 60.67 -45.06
CA LEU A 156 49.45 60.42 -46.30
C LEU A 156 48.78 61.08 -47.51
N ILE A 157 47.45 61.12 -47.56
CA ILE A 157 46.70 61.81 -48.62
C ILE A 157 46.93 63.32 -48.54
N ASP A 158 46.87 63.92 -47.35
CA ASP A 158 47.16 65.34 -47.16
C ASP A 158 48.61 65.71 -47.50
N ALA A 159 49.53 64.75 -47.37
CA ALA A 159 50.94 64.92 -47.74
C ALA A 159 51.20 64.72 -49.25
N LEU A 160 50.22 64.21 -50.02
CA LEU A 160 50.33 64.20 -51.48
C LEU A 160 50.17 65.64 -51.98
N PRO A 161 51.10 66.15 -52.80
CA PRO A 161 50.95 67.48 -53.38
C PRO A 161 49.71 67.49 -54.27
N GLY A 162 48.67 68.21 -53.84
CA GLY A 162 47.52 68.47 -54.68
C GLY A 162 47.94 69.34 -55.87
N GLU A 163 47.70 68.86 -57.09
CA GLU A 163 47.30 69.79 -58.14
C GLU A 163 46.03 70.47 -57.63
N LYS A 164 46.13 71.77 -57.30
CA LYS A 164 44.97 72.63 -57.22
C LYS A 164 44.27 72.56 -58.58
N LYS A 165 43.22 71.76 -58.70
CA LYS A 165 42.18 72.06 -59.67
C LYS A 165 41.30 73.13 -59.04
N GLU A 166 41.39 74.30 -59.64
CA GLU A 166 40.53 75.46 -59.44
C GLU A 166 39.06 75.04 -59.33
N GLU A 167 38.36 75.69 -58.43
CA GLU A 167 36.91 75.85 -58.51
C GLU A 167 36.54 76.47 -59.86
N PRO A 168 35.63 75.86 -60.64
CA PRO A 168 34.81 76.61 -61.56
C PRO A 168 33.62 77.20 -60.78
N ALA A 169 33.37 78.50 -60.98
CA ALA A 169 32.16 79.20 -60.59
C ALA A 169 30.90 78.61 -61.30
N PRO A 170 29.68 78.94 -60.84
CA PRO A 170 28.52 78.06 -60.88
C PRO A 170 27.93 77.92 -62.28
N GLN A 171 27.60 76.68 -62.67
CA GLN A 171 26.68 76.39 -63.76
C GLN A 171 25.44 75.70 -63.23
N SER A 172 24.31 76.29 -63.64
CA SER A 172 22.91 75.97 -63.43
C SER A 172 22.53 74.49 -63.30
N ALA A 173 21.70 74.23 -62.30
CA ALA A 173 20.99 72.98 -62.06
C ALA A 173 20.20 72.48 -63.30
N PRO A 174 20.24 71.17 -63.56
CA PRO A 174 19.08 70.39 -63.91
C PRO A 174 18.54 69.72 -62.64
N SER A 175 17.36 70.16 -62.22
CA SER A 175 16.52 69.53 -61.21
C SER A 175 16.09 68.13 -61.66
N ILE A 176 16.43 67.09 -60.88
CA ILE A 176 15.77 65.78 -60.80
C ILE A 176 15.86 65.33 -59.31
N PRO A 177 14.80 64.71 -58.77
CA PRO A 177 14.31 64.92 -57.41
C PRO A 177 14.96 64.03 -56.33
N GLU A 178 14.75 64.46 -55.07
CA GLU A 178 15.12 63.80 -53.81
C GLU A 178 15.00 62.26 -53.87
N PRO A 179 16.05 61.50 -53.48
CA PRO A 179 15.79 60.24 -52.83
C PRO A 179 15.27 60.58 -51.43
N ALA A 180 14.07 60.09 -51.17
CA ALA A 180 13.42 60.15 -49.88
C ALA A 180 14.39 59.76 -48.76
N VAL A 181 14.17 60.38 -47.61
CA VAL A 181 14.70 59.95 -46.31
C VAL A 181 14.18 58.54 -46.06
N ASP A 182 14.90 57.53 -46.55
CA ASP A 182 14.71 56.17 -46.11
C ASP A 182 15.66 55.96 -44.93
N ALA A 183 15.08 56.04 -43.74
CA ALA A 183 15.66 55.42 -42.58
C ALA A 183 16.07 53.98 -42.98
N PRO A 184 17.15 53.41 -42.43
CA PRO A 184 17.14 51.97 -42.25
C PRO A 184 15.95 51.72 -41.32
N GLU A 185 14.82 51.34 -41.91
CA GLU A 185 13.79 50.59 -41.22
C GLU A 185 14.53 49.54 -40.38
N GLU A 186 14.22 49.52 -39.09
CA GLU A 186 14.49 48.34 -38.29
C GLU A 186 13.95 47.16 -39.11
N GLU A 187 14.84 46.28 -39.59
CA GLU A 187 14.46 44.98 -40.09
C GLU A 187 13.84 44.24 -38.89
N GLN A 188 12.57 44.52 -38.65
CA GLN A 188 11.71 43.64 -37.90
C GLN A 188 11.68 42.37 -38.74
N VAL A 189 12.45 41.39 -38.29
CA VAL A 189 12.29 40.01 -38.73
C VAL A 189 10.87 39.61 -38.33
N GLU A 190 9.93 39.84 -39.24
CA GLU A 190 8.59 39.28 -39.18
C GLU A 190 8.77 37.79 -39.38
N LEU A 191 8.87 37.07 -38.26
CA LEU A 191 8.85 35.62 -38.24
C LEU A 191 7.55 35.18 -38.93
N GLU A 192 7.69 34.59 -40.13
CA GLU A 192 6.59 33.90 -40.79
C GLU A 192 5.91 32.97 -39.75
N PRO A 193 4.58 33.06 -39.56
CA PRO A 193 3.87 32.17 -38.62
C PRO A 193 3.90 30.69 -39.05
N ALA A 194 4.52 30.38 -40.18
CA ALA A 194 4.57 29.06 -40.79
C ALA A 194 5.40 28.02 -40.01
N PHE A 195 6.17 28.38 -38.98
CA PHE A 195 6.89 27.39 -38.17
C PHE A 195 6.04 26.74 -37.07
N PHE A 196 4.84 27.26 -36.78
CA PHE A 196 3.97 26.68 -35.74
C PHE A 196 2.90 25.71 -36.25
N GLU A 197 2.70 25.57 -37.56
CA GLU A 197 1.67 24.67 -38.12
C GLU A 197 2.12 23.22 -38.35
N GLN A 198 3.39 22.87 -38.08
CA GLN A 198 3.90 21.49 -38.24
C GLN A 198 4.17 20.74 -36.92
N ARG A 199 3.55 21.13 -35.80
CA ARG A 199 3.45 20.18 -34.70
C ARG A 199 2.29 19.23 -35.00
N PRO A 200 2.55 17.91 -35.17
CA PRO A 200 1.45 16.96 -35.17
C PRO A 200 0.71 17.12 -33.84
N THR A 201 -0.61 17.29 -33.92
CA THR A 201 -1.48 17.21 -32.77
C THR A 201 -1.27 15.84 -32.10
N PRO A 202 -1.11 15.75 -30.77
CA PRO A 202 -1.18 14.47 -30.12
C PRO A 202 -2.61 13.96 -30.30
N VAL A 203 -2.75 12.90 -31.09
CA VAL A 203 -3.97 12.10 -31.11
C VAL A 203 -4.18 11.62 -29.68
N PRO A 204 -5.39 11.74 -29.09
CA PRO A 204 -5.69 11.07 -27.84
C PRO A 204 -5.66 9.58 -28.15
N GLU A 205 -4.54 8.93 -27.87
CA GLU A 205 -4.49 7.49 -27.77
C GLU A 205 -5.38 7.14 -26.57
N GLU A 206 -6.48 6.45 -26.84
CA GLU A 206 -7.28 5.78 -25.81
C GLU A 206 -6.30 5.02 -24.93
N VAL A 207 -6.20 5.43 -23.67
CA VAL A 207 -5.59 4.63 -22.63
C VAL A 207 -6.44 3.38 -22.52
N GLN A 208 -6.05 2.32 -23.24
CA GLN A 208 -6.47 0.97 -22.90
C GLN A 208 -5.91 0.72 -21.52
N GLU A 209 -6.78 0.74 -20.51
CA GLU A 209 -6.50 0.16 -19.22
C GLU A 209 -5.92 -1.24 -19.46
N PRO A 210 -4.72 -1.58 -18.94
CA PRO A 210 -4.35 -2.96 -18.88
C PRO A 210 -5.31 -3.61 -17.88
N THR A 211 -6.35 -4.28 -18.38
CA THR A 211 -7.03 -5.33 -17.63
C THR A 211 -5.97 -6.38 -17.33
N LEU A 212 -5.32 -6.22 -16.18
CA LEU A 212 -4.58 -7.27 -15.51
C LEU A 212 -5.62 -8.31 -15.07
N GLU A 213 -6.02 -9.16 -16.00
CA GLU A 213 -6.61 -10.44 -15.65
C GLU A 213 -5.54 -11.22 -14.90
N PHE A 214 -5.66 -11.23 -13.57
CA PHE A 214 -4.90 -12.09 -12.70
C PHE A 214 -5.34 -13.54 -12.98
N GLN A 215 -4.71 -14.18 -13.95
CA GLN A 215 -4.79 -15.63 -14.10
C GLN A 215 -4.03 -16.24 -12.92
N ALA A 216 -4.78 -16.59 -11.88
CA ALA A 216 -4.30 -17.46 -10.81
C ALA A 216 -4.04 -18.85 -11.40
N ASN A 217 -2.85 -19.03 -12.00
CA ASN A 217 -2.30 -20.37 -12.16
C ASN A 217 -1.92 -20.85 -10.76
N VAL A 218 -2.86 -21.54 -10.12
CA VAL A 218 -2.58 -22.41 -8.98
C VAL A 218 -1.70 -23.53 -9.51
N SER A 219 -0.38 -23.33 -9.43
CA SER A 219 0.57 -24.41 -9.66
C SER A 219 0.44 -25.34 -8.45
N ASN A 220 -0.20 -26.48 -8.67
CA ASN A 220 -0.06 -27.64 -7.79
C ASN A 220 1.43 -27.99 -7.73
N PHE A 221 2.09 -27.60 -6.64
CA PHE A 221 3.39 -28.10 -6.28
C PHE A 221 3.23 -28.88 -4.96
N ASP A 222 2.60 -30.03 -5.08
CA ASP A 222 2.63 -31.09 -4.07
C ASP A 222 3.22 -32.33 -4.75
N GLU A 223 4.54 -32.45 -4.68
CA GLU A 223 5.28 -33.71 -4.69
C GLU A 223 6.71 -33.37 -4.27
N PHE A 224 7.02 -33.49 -2.98
CA PHE A 224 8.28 -34.01 -2.42
C PHE A 224 8.10 -34.29 -0.92
#